data_AF-A0A3S4C2P3-F1
#
_entry.id   AF-A0A3S4C2P3-F1
#
_cell.length_a   1.000
_cell.length_b   1.000
_cell.length_c   1.000
_cell.angle_alpha   90.00
_cell.angle_beta   90.00
_cell.angle_gamma   90.00
#
_symmetry.space_group_name_H-M   'P 1'
#
loop_
_entity.id
_entity.type
_entity.pdbx_description
1 polymer ?
#
loop_
_entity_poly.entity_id
_entity_poly.type
_entity_poly.pdbx_seq_one_letter_code
_entity_poly.pdbx_strand_id
1 'polypeptide(L)'
;MACSRWSLIITAVAAVGCSLFLSDASRAVGGPPGDWDSIPPQVQIIDQRTFNVLHTVPPPTEADGNAQFIPPGTTKESLAARPFHIYDKEFLDIIGPHPTLTLLAHTDSDPLFHEAPVWYPGKDEMFFVQNAGAKAAGTGLAKSAIIQKISLSAVTPAVASQRDARGSVKVEVVDSNPMVVNPNGAINYKGQLLFLGEGQGDKTAPAMYLMNPEAPYNTTVILDNFFGRQFNSLNDASINPRNGEIYFTDPTYGYVQDFRPPPGLPNQVWRFNEATGAVAIAADGFNMPNGITFSPDGSHVYVADTGMIQGFFGNNFTFPSTIYRFDVNEDGTLDNRRTFAYVTPGVPDGLHVDTKGNVYAGCGDGVQVYNPSGKLLGKIYVGSTSANFQFAGKGRMVVLAETELYYATLAAEGAFPGKLY
;
A
#
# COMPACT_ATOMS: atom_id res chain seq x y z
N MET A 1 38.13 28.40 60.91
CA MET A 1 39.01 27.21 60.86
C MET A 1 38.26 26.10 60.11
N ALA A 2 38.89 25.55 59.06
CA ALA A 2 38.62 24.28 58.35
C ALA A 2 37.15 23.92 58.01
N CYS A 3 36.66 23.84 56.76
CA CYS A 3 37.19 23.28 55.51
C CYS A 3 37.57 21.78 55.59
N SER A 4 36.65 20.89 55.17
CA SER A 4 36.92 19.51 54.72
C SER A 4 35.86 19.15 53.66
N ARG A 5 36.22 19.18 52.37
CA ARG A 5 36.78 18.10 51.53
C ARG A 5 35.75 17.03 51.16
N TRP A 6 35.20 17.14 49.95
CA TRP A 6 35.03 16.01 49.03
C TRP A 6 35.48 16.46 47.64
N SER A 7 36.51 15.78 47.15
CA SER A 7 37.26 16.12 45.93
C SER A 7 36.58 15.54 44.69
N LEU A 8 36.50 16.36 43.64
CA LEU A 8 36.36 15.93 42.25
C LEU A 8 37.52 15.00 41.88
N ILE A 9 37.20 13.87 41.25
CA ILE A 9 38.16 13.11 40.44
C ILE A 9 37.88 13.46 38.98
N ILE A 10 38.69 14.37 38.44
CA ILE A 10 38.84 14.60 37.01
C ILE A 10 39.98 13.69 36.55
N THR A 11 39.66 12.65 35.79
CA THR A 11 40.69 11.85 35.10
C THR A 11 40.96 12.48 33.75
N ALA A 12 42.17 13.00 33.60
CA ALA A 12 42.72 13.47 32.33
C ALA A 12 42.87 12.31 31.35
N VAL A 13 42.33 12.46 30.14
CA VAL A 13 42.73 11.65 28.98
C VAL A 13 43.65 12.50 28.13
N ALA A 14 44.90 12.04 28.03
CA ALA A 14 45.95 12.68 27.27
C ALA A 14 45.62 12.69 25.77
N ALA A 15 45.84 13.85 25.15
CA ALA A 15 45.86 14.01 23.71
C ALA A 15 47.05 13.25 23.12
N VAL A 16 46.78 12.20 22.36
CA VAL A 16 47.72 11.64 21.39
C VAL A 16 47.25 12.09 20.02
N GLY A 17 47.99 13.04 19.45
CA GLY A 17 47.78 13.50 18.09
C GLY A 17 48.04 12.35 17.12
N CYS A 18 47.02 11.98 16.35
CA CYS A 18 47.19 11.13 15.19
C CYS A 18 47.11 12.03 13.96
N SER A 19 48.25 12.15 13.29
CA SER A 19 48.45 12.92 12.08
C SER A 19 47.47 12.51 10.98
N LEU A 20 46.83 13.53 10.40
CA LEU A 20 46.05 13.46 9.17
C LEU A 20 46.88 12.86 8.03
N PHE A 21 46.50 11.66 7.58
CA PHE A 21 46.72 11.26 6.19
C PHE A 21 45.40 11.46 5.46
N LEU A 22 45.27 12.62 4.82
CA LEU A 22 44.32 12.83 3.72
C LEU A 22 44.82 11.99 2.54
N SER A 23 44.44 10.70 2.50
CA SER A 23 44.48 9.94 1.26
C SER A 23 43.15 10.13 0.55
N ASP A 24 43.23 10.80 -0.60
CA ASP A 24 42.19 10.98 -1.59
C ASP A 24 41.42 9.67 -1.82
N ALA A 25 40.23 9.57 -1.23
CA ALA A 25 39.36 8.40 -1.35
C ALA A 25 38.37 8.61 -2.50
N SER A 26 38.88 8.87 -3.69
CA SER A 26 38.17 8.59 -4.94
C SER A 26 38.23 7.08 -5.24
N ARG A 27 37.80 6.25 -4.29
CA ARG A 27 37.44 4.87 -4.62
C ARG A 27 36.06 4.92 -5.24
N ALA A 28 36.02 4.89 -6.56
CA ALA A 28 34.86 4.44 -7.30
C ALA A 28 34.41 3.11 -6.67
N VAL A 29 33.33 3.16 -5.89
CA VAL A 29 32.67 1.96 -5.39
C VAL A 29 32.14 1.26 -6.62
N GLY A 30 32.81 0.17 -7.01
CA GLY A 30 32.41 -0.63 -8.15
C GLY A 30 30.93 -0.97 -8.06
N GLY A 31 30.20 -0.68 -9.14
CA GLY A 31 28.82 -1.12 -9.31
C GLY A 31 28.68 -2.62 -9.00
N PRO A 32 27.49 -3.08 -8.64
CA PRO A 32 27.29 -4.46 -8.21
C PRO A 32 27.77 -5.43 -9.29
N PRO A 33 28.43 -6.55 -8.90
CA PRO A 33 28.99 -7.49 -9.86
C PRO A 33 27.87 -8.15 -10.69
N GLY A 34 28.10 -8.21 -11.99
CA GLY A 34 27.29 -8.92 -12.98
C GLY A 34 26.83 -7.99 -14.10
N ASP A 35 26.92 -8.48 -15.33
CA ASP A 35 26.61 -7.75 -16.56
C ASP A 35 25.24 -7.05 -16.46
N TRP A 36 25.28 -5.74 -16.63
CA TRP A 36 24.11 -4.86 -16.71
C TRP A 36 23.81 -4.50 -18.17
N ASP A 37 24.29 -5.33 -19.10
CA ASP A 37 24.38 -5.00 -20.53
C ASP A 37 23.02 -4.91 -21.24
N SER A 38 21.92 -5.25 -20.56
CA SER A 38 20.56 -5.14 -21.09
C SER A 38 19.54 -4.62 -20.05
N ILE A 39 19.82 -3.47 -19.42
CA ILE A 39 18.83 -2.80 -18.56
C ILE A 39 17.78 -2.06 -19.41
N PRO A 40 16.47 -2.20 -19.12
CA PRO A 40 15.44 -1.41 -19.79
C PRO A 40 15.66 0.10 -19.59
N PRO A 41 15.40 0.95 -20.60
CA PRO A 41 15.69 2.39 -20.52
C PRO A 41 14.88 3.13 -19.44
N GLN A 42 13.79 2.53 -18.96
CA GLN A 42 12.93 3.08 -17.91
C GLN A 42 13.43 2.79 -16.48
N VAL A 43 14.55 2.07 -16.36
CA VAL A 43 15.09 1.65 -15.07
C VAL A 43 16.08 2.66 -14.51
N GLN A 44 15.92 2.94 -13.24
CA GLN A 44 16.87 3.65 -12.41
C GLN A 44 17.55 2.64 -11.47
N ILE A 45 18.87 2.50 -11.55
CA ILE A 45 19.61 1.71 -10.56
C ILE A 45 19.77 2.55 -9.30
N ILE A 46 19.45 1.97 -8.14
CA ILE A 46 19.66 2.56 -6.81
C ILE A 46 20.64 1.70 -6.03
N ASP A 47 21.90 2.14 -5.95
CA ASP A 47 22.92 1.41 -5.18
C ASP A 47 22.92 1.86 -3.71
N GLN A 48 22.32 1.03 -2.85
CA GLN A 48 22.22 1.31 -1.41
C GLN A 48 23.57 1.58 -0.74
N ARG A 49 24.66 1.01 -1.25
CA ARG A 49 26.01 1.20 -0.68
C ARG A 49 26.46 2.66 -0.75
N THR A 50 25.93 3.42 -1.70
CA THR A 50 26.23 4.85 -1.88
C THR A 50 25.62 5.75 -0.81
N PHE A 51 24.66 5.25 -0.03
CA PHE A 51 23.99 6.00 1.03
C PHE A 51 23.89 5.27 2.37
N ASN A 52 24.60 4.14 2.53
CA ASN A 52 24.85 3.56 3.86
C ASN A 52 25.59 4.55 4.78
N VAL A 53 26.37 5.46 4.20
CA VAL A 53 27.01 6.58 4.89
C VAL A 53 26.72 7.85 4.11
N LEU A 54 25.95 8.75 4.71
CA LEU A 54 25.68 10.07 4.16
C LEU A 54 26.70 11.09 4.70
N HIS A 55 27.03 12.11 3.90
CA HIS A 55 27.84 13.23 4.38
C HIS A 55 27.18 13.95 5.56
N THR A 56 25.86 14.12 5.49
CA THR A 56 25.03 14.68 6.56
C THR A 56 23.78 13.81 6.69
N VAL A 57 23.47 13.38 7.91
CA VAL A 57 22.20 12.72 8.23
C VAL A 57 21.27 13.80 8.81
N PRO A 58 20.14 14.12 8.14
CA PRO A 58 19.20 15.12 8.64
C PRO A 58 18.57 14.69 9.97
N PRO A 59 18.18 15.63 10.84
CA PRO A 59 17.46 15.31 12.07
C PRO A 59 16.05 14.76 11.77
N PRO A 60 15.41 14.06 12.72
CA PRO A 60 14.04 13.54 12.55
C PRO A 60 12.97 14.59 12.24
N THR A 61 13.22 15.88 12.49
CA THR A 61 12.32 16.98 12.11
C THR A 61 12.34 17.29 10.61
N GLU A 62 13.31 16.75 9.88
CA GLU A 62 13.48 16.92 8.43
C GLU A 62 13.31 15.58 7.69
N ALA A 63 13.88 14.49 8.23
CA ALA A 63 13.68 13.12 7.74
C ALA A 63 12.78 12.35 8.70
N ASP A 64 11.51 12.70 8.67
CA ASP A 64 10.48 12.23 9.59
C ASP A 64 9.85 10.88 9.17
N GLY A 65 10.29 10.29 8.07
CA GLY A 65 9.70 9.05 7.52
C GLY A 65 8.60 9.30 6.49
N ASN A 66 8.04 10.52 6.39
CA ASN A 66 7.22 10.94 5.25
C ASN A 66 8.06 11.65 4.17
N ALA A 67 9.15 12.30 4.57
CA ALA A 67 10.04 12.96 3.63
C ALA A 67 10.57 11.98 2.57
N GLN A 68 10.42 12.36 1.29
CA GLN A 68 11.02 11.61 0.19
C GLN A 68 12.54 11.66 0.28
N PHE A 69 13.16 10.48 0.30
CA PHE A 69 14.61 10.36 0.21
C PHE A 69 15.05 10.36 -1.25
N ILE A 70 15.96 11.27 -1.60
CA ILE A 70 16.57 11.33 -2.94
C ILE A 70 17.97 10.72 -2.86
N PRO A 71 18.19 9.50 -3.41
CA PRO A 71 19.49 8.85 -3.33
C PRO A 71 20.61 9.68 -3.97
N PRO A 72 21.83 9.70 -3.39
CA PRO A 72 22.98 10.37 -3.99
C PRO A 72 23.21 9.96 -5.45
N GLY A 73 23.53 10.93 -6.30
CA GLY A 73 23.70 10.71 -7.75
C GLY A 73 22.39 10.66 -8.54
N THR A 74 21.25 10.94 -7.90
CA THR A 74 19.94 11.08 -8.56
C THR A 74 19.31 12.44 -8.26
N THR A 75 18.31 12.80 -9.05
CA THR A 75 17.41 13.94 -8.82
C THR A 75 15.95 13.46 -8.90
N LYS A 76 15.01 14.24 -8.35
CA LYS A 76 13.56 13.96 -8.47
C LYS A 76 13.14 13.72 -9.91
N GLU A 77 13.66 14.52 -10.84
CA GLU A 77 13.38 14.43 -12.27
C GLU A 77 13.93 13.12 -12.85
N SER A 78 15.15 12.72 -12.46
CA SER A 78 15.73 11.45 -12.93
C SER A 78 14.98 10.22 -12.42
N LEU A 79 14.47 10.28 -11.18
CA LEU A 79 13.68 9.23 -10.55
C LEU A 79 12.31 9.10 -11.24
N ALA A 80 11.67 10.23 -11.57
CA ALA A 80 10.40 10.26 -12.29
C ALA A 80 10.55 9.82 -13.76
N ALA A 81 11.63 10.22 -14.43
CA ALA A 81 11.88 9.84 -15.84
C ALA A 81 12.09 8.33 -16.02
N ARG A 82 12.57 7.65 -14.96
CA ARG A 82 12.89 6.22 -14.93
C ARG A 82 12.21 5.56 -13.72
N PRO A 83 10.91 5.28 -13.82
CA PRO A 83 10.08 4.95 -12.66
C PRO A 83 10.36 3.56 -12.07
N PHE A 84 11.11 2.69 -12.76
CA PHE A 84 11.44 1.36 -12.24
C PHE A 84 12.76 1.42 -11.47
N HIS A 85 12.69 1.62 -10.17
CA HIS A 85 13.87 1.76 -9.32
C HIS A 85 14.33 0.38 -8.86
N ILE A 86 15.51 -0.05 -9.29
CA ILE A 86 16.10 -1.34 -8.92
C ILE A 86 17.00 -1.15 -7.70
N TYR A 87 16.67 -1.86 -6.62
CA TYR A 87 17.53 -2.00 -5.44
C TYR A 87 18.22 -3.36 -5.43
N ASP A 88 17.60 -4.39 -6.02
CA ASP A 88 18.15 -5.74 -6.18
C ASP A 88 17.83 -6.29 -7.59
N LYS A 89 18.75 -7.06 -8.18
CA LYS A 89 18.62 -7.62 -9.54
C LYS A 89 17.41 -8.54 -9.69
N GLU A 90 16.92 -9.16 -8.61
CA GLU A 90 15.67 -9.94 -8.62
C GLU A 90 14.47 -9.12 -9.13
N PHE A 91 14.50 -7.78 -9.03
CA PHE A 91 13.44 -6.92 -9.57
C PHE A 91 13.32 -6.95 -11.10
N LEU A 92 14.40 -7.32 -11.82
CA LEU A 92 14.38 -7.47 -13.28
C LEU A 92 13.40 -8.57 -13.72
N ASP A 93 13.25 -9.64 -12.94
CA ASP A 93 12.31 -10.72 -13.21
C ASP A 93 10.85 -10.27 -13.06
N ILE A 94 10.60 -9.26 -12.22
CA ILE A 94 9.29 -8.69 -11.97
C ILE A 94 8.87 -7.76 -13.10
N ILE A 95 9.76 -6.84 -13.49
CA ILE A 95 9.43 -5.81 -14.49
C ILE A 95 9.58 -6.34 -15.93
N GLY A 96 10.46 -7.33 -16.15
CA GLY A 96 10.73 -7.87 -17.46
C GLY A 96 11.56 -6.95 -18.37
N PRO A 97 11.70 -7.31 -19.67
CA PRO A 97 12.59 -6.60 -20.59
C PRO A 97 12.00 -5.28 -21.13
N HIS A 98 10.69 -5.11 -21.11
CA HIS A 98 9.99 -3.96 -21.69
C HIS A 98 8.91 -3.39 -20.77
N PRO A 99 9.24 -3.02 -19.53
CA PRO A 99 8.26 -2.48 -18.60
C PRO A 99 7.78 -1.11 -19.09
N THR A 100 6.52 -0.78 -18.82
CA THR A 100 5.97 0.55 -19.07
C THR A 100 5.17 1.04 -17.88
N LEU A 101 5.15 2.36 -17.68
CA LEU A 101 4.26 3.03 -16.75
C LEU A 101 3.60 4.18 -17.51
N THR A 102 2.28 4.13 -17.62
CA THR A 102 1.46 5.04 -18.43
C THR A 102 0.47 5.77 -17.54
N LEU A 103 0.50 7.09 -17.53
CA LEU A 103 -0.53 7.92 -16.89
C LEU A 103 -1.80 7.89 -17.75
N LEU A 104 -2.90 7.37 -17.21
CA LEU A 104 -4.19 7.23 -17.90
C LEU A 104 -5.17 8.37 -17.61
N ALA A 105 -5.16 8.87 -16.37
CA ALA A 105 -6.06 9.94 -15.94
C ALA A 105 -5.42 10.77 -14.83
N HIS A 106 -5.84 12.03 -14.74
CA HIS A 106 -5.38 12.99 -13.75
C HIS A 106 -6.51 13.96 -13.37
N THR A 107 -6.54 14.37 -12.10
CA THR A 107 -7.35 15.47 -11.58
C THR A 107 -6.46 16.51 -10.92
N ASP A 108 -6.88 17.78 -10.92
CA ASP A 108 -6.03 18.84 -10.36
C ASP A 108 -5.90 18.77 -8.83
N SER A 109 -6.91 18.23 -8.14
CA SER A 109 -6.93 18.17 -6.68
C SER A 109 -7.87 17.13 -6.09
N ASP A 110 -8.92 16.74 -6.80
CA ASP A 110 -9.86 15.74 -6.30
C ASP A 110 -9.23 14.34 -6.32
N PRO A 111 -8.97 13.68 -5.18
CA PRO A 111 -8.34 12.36 -5.11
C PRO A 111 -9.30 11.24 -5.56
N LEU A 112 -9.59 11.20 -6.86
CA LEU A 112 -10.49 10.22 -7.48
C LEU A 112 -9.87 8.82 -7.57
N PHE A 113 -8.56 8.69 -7.53
CA PHE A 113 -7.83 7.44 -7.72
C PHE A 113 -7.12 7.09 -6.41
N HIS A 114 -7.91 6.76 -5.39
CA HIS A 114 -7.41 6.50 -4.06
C HIS A 114 -7.30 5.00 -3.79
N GLU A 115 -8.43 4.28 -3.81
CA GLU A 115 -8.52 2.98 -3.14
C GLU A 115 -9.34 1.92 -3.91
N ALA A 116 -9.47 0.71 -3.36
CA ALA A 116 -10.26 -0.42 -3.87
C ALA A 116 -10.03 -0.82 -5.34
N PRO A 117 -8.78 -0.87 -5.86
CA PRO A 117 -8.58 -1.41 -7.19
C PRO A 117 -9.00 -2.88 -7.19
N VAL A 118 -10.09 -3.19 -7.90
CA VAL A 118 -10.61 -4.55 -8.06
C VAL A 118 -10.89 -4.86 -9.54
N TRP A 119 -10.18 -5.85 -10.06
CA TRP A 119 -10.34 -6.32 -11.44
C TRP A 119 -11.51 -7.29 -11.56
N TYR A 120 -12.43 -7.00 -12.48
CA TYR A 120 -13.48 -7.90 -12.93
C TYR A 120 -13.10 -8.50 -14.29
N PRO A 121 -12.67 -9.78 -14.34
CA PRO A 121 -12.21 -10.41 -15.59
C PRO A 121 -13.31 -10.54 -16.64
N GLY A 122 -14.57 -10.68 -16.23
CA GLY A 122 -15.69 -10.95 -17.14
C GLY A 122 -15.89 -9.88 -18.22
N LYS A 123 -15.54 -8.63 -17.91
CA LYS A 123 -15.54 -7.51 -18.87
C LYS A 123 -14.19 -6.84 -19.07
N ASP A 124 -13.14 -7.39 -18.45
CA ASP A 124 -11.82 -6.80 -18.37
C ASP A 124 -11.86 -5.33 -17.88
N GLU A 125 -12.59 -5.11 -16.78
CA GLU A 125 -12.79 -3.79 -16.17
C GLU A 125 -12.07 -3.72 -14.82
N MET A 126 -11.43 -2.58 -14.54
CA MET A 126 -10.88 -2.27 -13.23
C MET A 126 -11.79 -1.28 -12.54
N PHE A 127 -12.31 -1.63 -11.37
CA PHE A 127 -13.06 -0.74 -10.48
C PHE A 127 -12.12 -0.17 -9.42
N PHE A 128 -12.43 1.02 -8.90
CA PHE A 128 -11.68 1.70 -7.83
C PHE A 128 -12.55 2.82 -7.25
N VAL A 129 -12.10 3.44 -6.17
CA VAL A 129 -12.92 4.39 -5.40
C VAL A 129 -12.18 5.70 -5.10
N GLN A 130 -12.97 6.75 -4.93
CA GLN A 130 -12.52 8.06 -4.47
C GLN A 130 -12.22 8.03 -2.97
N ASN A 131 -11.33 8.92 -2.50
CA ASN A 131 -11.01 9.08 -1.08
C ASN A 131 -12.19 9.62 -0.24
N ALA A 132 -12.47 9.02 0.92
CA ALA A 132 -13.45 9.49 1.89
C ALA A 132 -12.84 10.51 2.87
N GLY A 133 -13.59 11.53 3.29
CA GLY A 133 -13.11 12.55 4.23
C GLY A 133 -12.12 13.56 3.63
N ALA A 134 -11.67 13.37 2.40
CA ALA A 134 -10.79 14.31 1.73
C ALA A 134 -11.49 15.65 1.45
N LYS A 135 -10.92 16.74 2.01
CA LYS A 135 -11.45 18.10 1.84
C LYS A 135 -11.61 18.49 0.36
N ALA A 136 -10.69 18.07 -0.50
CA ALA A 136 -10.73 18.37 -1.94
C ALA A 136 -11.84 17.61 -2.68
N ALA A 137 -12.14 16.37 -2.27
CA ALA A 137 -13.24 15.56 -2.80
C ALA A 137 -14.62 16.02 -2.31
N GLY A 138 -14.65 16.70 -1.14
CA GLY A 138 -15.86 17.10 -0.44
C GLY A 138 -16.68 15.91 0.07
N THR A 139 -16.04 14.75 0.24
CA THR A 139 -16.62 13.51 0.81
C THR A 139 -16.50 13.53 2.34
N GLY A 140 -17.23 12.66 3.03
CA GLY A 140 -17.24 12.56 4.49
C GLY A 140 -18.65 12.54 5.07
N LEU A 141 -18.94 13.31 6.13
CA LEU A 141 -20.20 13.25 6.88
C LEU A 141 -21.48 13.45 6.05
N ALA A 142 -21.42 14.28 5.00
CA ALA A 142 -22.60 14.68 4.24
C ALA A 142 -22.65 14.13 2.81
N LYS A 143 -21.54 13.58 2.30
CA LYS A 143 -21.42 13.06 0.93
C LYS A 143 -20.54 11.82 0.95
N SER A 144 -21.08 10.72 0.41
CA SER A 144 -20.31 9.49 0.23
C SER A 144 -19.23 9.68 -0.83
N ALA A 145 -18.10 8.97 -0.68
CA ALA A 145 -17.21 8.69 -1.80
C ALA A 145 -17.90 7.83 -2.87
N ILE A 146 -17.33 7.82 -4.07
CA ILE A 146 -17.91 7.19 -5.26
C ILE A 146 -17.08 5.99 -5.75
N ILE A 147 -17.75 5.06 -6.44
CA ILE A 147 -17.11 3.99 -7.19
C ILE A 147 -16.93 4.45 -8.64
N GLN A 148 -15.79 4.13 -9.23
CA GLN A 148 -15.47 4.38 -10.63
C GLN A 148 -14.92 3.11 -11.27
N LYS A 149 -14.83 3.12 -12.60
CA LYS A 149 -14.17 2.07 -13.36
C LYS A 149 -13.52 2.56 -14.65
N ILE A 150 -12.60 1.76 -15.16
CA ILE A 150 -12.07 1.84 -16.53
C ILE A 150 -12.18 0.48 -17.22
N SER A 151 -12.27 0.50 -18.55
CA SER A 151 -12.09 -0.70 -19.38
C SER A 151 -10.61 -0.89 -19.70
N LEU A 152 -10.03 -2.02 -19.30
CA LEU A 152 -8.63 -2.35 -19.60
C LEU A 152 -8.43 -2.74 -21.06
N SER A 153 -9.48 -3.21 -21.73
CA SER A 153 -9.45 -3.46 -23.17
C SER A 153 -9.19 -2.19 -24.00
N ALA A 154 -9.50 -1.00 -23.45
CA ALA A 154 -9.19 0.29 -24.07
C ALA A 154 -7.69 0.65 -23.96
N VAL A 155 -6.95 0.03 -23.04
CA VAL A 155 -5.50 0.20 -22.87
C VAL A 155 -4.77 -0.69 -23.89
N THR A 156 -4.88 -0.32 -25.17
CA THR A 156 -4.19 -1.02 -26.26
C THR A 156 -2.66 -0.96 -26.10
N PRO A 157 -1.87 -1.80 -26.79
CA PRO A 157 -0.41 -1.69 -26.78
C PRO A 157 0.11 -0.30 -27.17
N ALA A 158 -0.59 0.41 -28.06
CA ALA A 158 -0.25 1.79 -28.43
C ALA A 158 -0.46 2.76 -27.25
N VAL A 159 -1.52 2.58 -26.45
CA VAL A 159 -1.76 3.37 -25.24
C VAL A 159 -0.74 3.02 -24.16
N ALA A 160 -0.56 1.73 -23.85
CA ALA A 160 0.35 1.23 -22.81
C ALA A 160 1.83 1.55 -23.06
N SER A 161 2.22 1.87 -24.30
CA SER A 161 3.59 2.27 -24.65
C SER A 161 3.89 3.75 -24.39
N GLN A 162 2.87 4.58 -24.16
CA GLN A 162 3.03 6.00 -23.89
C GLN A 162 3.37 6.24 -22.41
N ARG A 163 4.08 7.34 -22.13
CA ARG A 163 4.28 7.81 -20.75
C ARG A 163 3.03 8.49 -20.21
N ASP A 164 2.39 9.28 -21.05
CA ASP A 164 1.19 10.03 -20.73
C ASP A 164 0.19 9.78 -21.85
N ALA A 165 -0.91 9.13 -21.51
CA ALA A 165 -2.01 8.82 -22.40
C ALA A 165 -3.33 9.36 -21.83
N ARG A 166 -3.27 10.47 -21.07
CA ARG A 166 -4.44 11.07 -20.44
C ARG A 166 -5.58 11.27 -21.43
N GLY A 167 -6.77 10.82 -21.04
CA GLY A 167 -7.98 10.89 -21.86
C GLY A 167 -8.12 9.78 -22.91
N SER A 168 -7.14 8.88 -23.04
CA SER A 168 -7.24 7.71 -23.94
C SER A 168 -8.19 6.64 -23.41
N VAL A 169 -8.46 6.65 -22.10
CA VAL A 169 -9.37 5.72 -21.44
C VAL A 169 -10.41 6.53 -20.67
N LYS A 170 -11.67 6.15 -20.83
CA LYS A 170 -12.78 6.78 -20.13
C LYS A 170 -12.84 6.25 -18.70
N VAL A 171 -12.81 7.16 -17.72
CA VAL A 171 -13.17 6.87 -16.33
C VAL A 171 -14.67 7.07 -16.19
N GLU A 172 -15.37 6.06 -15.70
CA GLU A 172 -16.83 6.06 -15.56
C GLU A 172 -17.21 5.92 -14.10
N VAL A 173 -18.14 6.76 -13.63
CA VAL A 173 -18.75 6.61 -12.31
C VAL A 173 -19.72 5.43 -12.34
N VAL A 174 -19.72 4.64 -11.26
CA VAL A 174 -20.56 3.46 -11.07
C VAL A 174 -21.59 3.75 -10.00
N ASP A 175 -22.84 3.92 -10.44
CA ASP A 175 -23.97 4.19 -9.56
C ASP A 175 -24.53 2.88 -9.00
N SER A 176 -23.91 2.41 -7.91
CA SER A 176 -24.40 1.24 -7.17
C SER A 176 -25.77 1.49 -6.52
N ASN A 177 -26.63 0.47 -6.47
CA ASN A 177 -27.96 0.60 -5.88
C ASN A 177 -28.41 -0.66 -5.09
N PRO A 178 -28.68 -0.57 -3.77
CA PRO A 178 -28.39 0.57 -2.88
C PRO A 178 -26.94 1.04 -2.95
N MET A 179 -26.69 2.31 -2.61
CA MET A 179 -25.35 2.90 -2.66
C MET A 179 -24.41 2.20 -1.67
N VAL A 180 -23.21 1.84 -2.12
CA VAL A 180 -22.09 1.52 -1.23
C VAL A 180 -21.61 2.83 -0.59
N VAL A 181 -21.71 2.94 0.73
CA VAL A 181 -21.40 4.18 1.44
C VAL A 181 -19.95 4.21 1.89
N ASN A 182 -19.23 5.29 1.50
CA ASN A 182 -17.79 5.46 1.71
C ASN A 182 -17.03 4.17 1.42
N PRO A 183 -17.10 3.66 0.18
CA PRO A 183 -16.35 2.47 -0.19
C PRO A 183 -14.85 2.76 -0.03
N ASN A 184 -14.11 1.81 0.55
CA ASN A 184 -12.67 1.91 0.74
C ASN A 184 -11.95 0.71 0.09
N GLY A 185 -11.94 -0.48 0.67
CA GLY A 185 -11.35 -1.68 0.06
C GLY A 185 -12.32 -2.50 -0.80
N ALA A 186 -11.78 -3.34 -1.69
CA ALA A 186 -12.59 -4.23 -2.52
C ALA A 186 -11.87 -5.50 -2.98
N ILE A 187 -12.62 -6.61 -3.09
CA ILE A 187 -12.12 -7.88 -3.61
C ILE A 187 -13.09 -8.54 -4.59
N ASN A 188 -12.56 -9.38 -5.47
CA ASN A 188 -13.39 -10.28 -6.27
C ASN A 188 -13.88 -11.43 -5.36
N TYR A 189 -15.19 -11.66 -5.35
CA TYR A 189 -15.80 -12.70 -4.54
C TYR A 189 -16.96 -13.36 -5.29
N LYS A 190 -16.83 -14.65 -5.61
CA LYS A 190 -17.91 -15.44 -6.25
C LYS A 190 -18.48 -14.80 -7.52
N GLY A 191 -17.62 -14.18 -8.33
CA GLY A 191 -18.00 -13.46 -9.55
C GLY A 191 -18.74 -12.15 -9.34
N GLN A 192 -18.75 -11.66 -8.11
CA GLN A 192 -19.18 -10.34 -7.71
C GLN A 192 -18.01 -9.53 -7.16
N LEU A 193 -18.26 -8.26 -6.86
CA LEU A 193 -17.31 -7.39 -6.18
C LEU A 193 -17.78 -7.19 -4.74
N LEU A 194 -16.94 -7.53 -3.77
CA LEU A 194 -17.20 -7.26 -2.37
C LEU A 194 -16.49 -5.97 -1.98
N PHE A 195 -17.25 -4.91 -1.71
CA PHE A 195 -16.74 -3.64 -1.23
C PHE A 195 -16.84 -3.53 0.30
N LEU A 196 -15.85 -2.89 0.90
CA LEU A 196 -15.76 -2.58 2.31
C LEU A 196 -16.16 -1.11 2.43
N GLY A 197 -17.32 -0.84 3.02
CA GLY A 197 -17.80 0.51 3.27
C GLY A 197 -17.50 0.96 4.69
N GLU A 198 -16.95 2.16 4.83
CA GLU A 198 -16.50 2.73 6.10
C GLU A 198 -17.63 3.33 6.95
N GLY A 199 -18.86 3.33 6.42
CA GLY A 199 -20.02 3.95 7.06
C GLY A 199 -19.97 5.47 6.98
N GLN A 200 -20.97 6.13 7.58
CA GLN A 200 -21.10 7.60 7.51
C GLN A 200 -21.95 8.14 8.66
N GLY A 201 -21.36 9.02 9.46
CA GLY A 201 -21.99 9.57 10.67
C GLY A 201 -22.49 8.47 11.62
N ASP A 202 -23.48 8.80 12.45
CA ASP A 202 -23.92 7.90 13.54
C ASP A 202 -24.91 6.82 13.09
N LYS A 203 -25.57 7.04 11.94
CA LYS A 203 -26.74 6.25 11.51
C LYS A 203 -26.45 5.27 10.38
N THR A 204 -25.31 5.41 9.71
CA THR A 204 -24.89 4.50 8.64
C THR A 204 -23.68 3.73 9.13
N ALA A 205 -23.90 2.46 9.50
CA ALA A 205 -22.83 1.57 9.96
C ALA A 205 -21.87 1.22 8.81
N PRO A 206 -20.59 0.95 9.10
CA PRO A 206 -19.71 0.29 8.16
C PRO A 206 -20.24 -1.10 7.79
N ALA A 207 -20.06 -1.51 6.54
CA ALA A 207 -20.64 -2.75 6.05
C ALA A 207 -19.88 -3.34 4.87
N MET A 208 -20.01 -4.65 4.67
CA MET A 208 -19.58 -5.36 3.48
C MET A 208 -20.72 -5.42 2.47
N TYR A 209 -20.47 -4.91 1.26
CA TYR A 209 -21.43 -4.82 0.17
C TYR A 209 -21.03 -5.75 -0.97
N LEU A 210 -21.84 -6.77 -1.22
CA LEU A 210 -21.71 -7.59 -2.40
C LEU A 210 -22.41 -6.88 -3.57
N MET A 211 -21.65 -6.49 -4.59
CA MET A 211 -22.12 -5.73 -5.75
C MET A 211 -22.00 -6.56 -7.03
N ASN A 212 -23.07 -6.57 -7.83
CA ASN A 212 -23.00 -7.06 -9.19
C ASN A 212 -22.07 -6.15 -10.02
N PRO A 213 -21.00 -6.67 -10.65
CA PRO A 213 -20.07 -5.87 -11.46
C PRO A 213 -20.70 -5.34 -12.76
N GLU A 214 -21.94 -5.72 -13.06
CA GLU A 214 -22.66 -5.30 -14.25
C GLU A 214 -23.92 -4.49 -13.89
N ALA A 215 -24.25 -3.52 -14.77
CA ALA A 215 -25.46 -2.73 -14.63
C ALA A 215 -26.70 -3.64 -14.45
N PRO A 216 -27.59 -3.34 -13.49
CA PRO A 216 -27.72 -2.06 -12.78
C PRO A 216 -26.89 -1.93 -11.48
N TYR A 217 -25.84 -2.72 -11.29
CA TYR A 217 -24.93 -2.64 -10.14
C TYR A 217 -25.64 -2.80 -8.79
N ASN A 218 -26.54 -3.79 -8.73
CA ASN A 218 -27.28 -4.10 -7.51
C ASN A 218 -26.31 -4.49 -6.39
N THR A 219 -26.56 -3.96 -5.18
CA THR A 219 -25.78 -4.30 -4.00
C THR A 219 -26.61 -5.05 -2.96
N THR A 220 -25.93 -5.82 -2.11
CA THR A 220 -26.52 -6.47 -0.93
C THR A 220 -25.52 -6.38 0.22
N VAL A 221 -25.98 -5.92 1.38
CA VAL A 221 -25.18 -5.95 2.60
C VAL A 221 -25.13 -7.39 3.12
N ILE A 222 -23.93 -7.91 3.37
CA ILE A 222 -23.74 -9.28 3.89
C ILE A 222 -23.18 -9.32 5.32
N LEU A 223 -22.63 -8.21 5.80
CA LEU A 223 -22.12 -8.06 7.17
C LEU A 223 -22.02 -6.57 7.54
N ASP A 224 -22.53 -6.16 8.71
CA ASP A 224 -22.51 -4.76 9.16
C ASP A 224 -22.29 -4.56 10.67
N ASN A 225 -22.19 -5.66 11.45
CA ASN A 225 -22.03 -5.58 12.89
C ASN A 225 -21.33 -6.83 13.48
N PHE A 226 -20.83 -6.67 14.70
CA PHE A 226 -20.40 -7.75 15.58
C PHE A 226 -21.25 -7.75 16.85
N PHE A 227 -22.20 -8.69 16.96
CA PHE A 227 -23.16 -8.78 18.07
C PHE A 227 -23.89 -7.45 18.36
N GLY A 228 -24.31 -6.75 17.30
CA GLY A 228 -25.00 -5.45 17.37
C GLY A 228 -24.09 -4.24 17.58
N ARG A 229 -22.77 -4.44 17.68
CA ARG A 229 -21.79 -3.35 17.72
C ARG A 229 -21.35 -3.02 16.30
N GLN A 230 -21.37 -1.74 15.94
CA GLN A 230 -20.84 -1.30 14.65
C GLN A 230 -19.32 -1.53 14.63
N PHE A 231 -18.81 -2.01 13.51
CA PHE A 231 -17.39 -1.90 13.16
C PHE A 231 -16.92 -0.44 13.21
N ASN A 232 -15.60 -0.22 13.25
CA ASN A 232 -15.03 1.12 13.30
C ASN A 232 -15.21 1.82 11.94
N SER A 233 -14.52 1.31 10.92
CA SER A 233 -14.57 1.71 9.52
C SER A 233 -13.85 0.65 8.72
N LEU A 234 -14.60 -0.27 8.10
CA LEU A 234 -14.04 -1.39 7.35
C LEU A 234 -13.15 -0.86 6.23
N ASN A 235 -11.90 -1.31 6.20
CA ASN A 235 -10.90 -0.77 5.31
C ASN A 235 -10.62 -1.76 4.17
N ASP A 236 -9.79 -2.78 4.39
CA ASP A 236 -9.38 -3.71 3.32
C ASP A 236 -9.69 -5.17 3.65
N ALA A 237 -9.72 -6.03 2.63
CA ALA A 237 -10.02 -7.45 2.79
C ALA A 237 -9.24 -8.39 1.86
N SER A 238 -9.15 -9.66 2.24
CA SER A 238 -8.60 -10.72 1.42
C SER A 238 -9.25 -12.07 1.73
N ILE A 239 -9.26 -12.97 0.76
CA ILE A 239 -9.80 -14.32 0.94
C ILE A 239 -8.65 -15.28 1.10
N ASN A 240 -8.70 -16.12 2.14
CA ASN A 240 -7.71 -17.17 2.28
C ASN A 240 -7.98 -18.27 1.23
N PRO A 241 -7.01 -18.61 0.36
CA PRO A 241 -7.26 -19.54 -0.74
C PRO A 241 -7.43 -21.01 -0.31
N ARG A 242 -7.19 -21.35 0.97
CA ARG A 242 -7.32 -22.72 1.49
C ARG A 242 -8.67 -22.98 2.14
N ASN A 243 -9.21 -22.01 2.89
CA ASN A 243 -10.50 -22.16 3.58
C ASN A 243 -11.64 -21.34 2.95
N GLY A 244 -11.35 -20.38 2.07
CA GLY A 244 -12.36 -19.57 1.38
C GLY A 244 -13.05 -18.51 2.25
N GLU A 245 -12.57 -18.27 3.47
CA GLU A 245 -13.13 -17.27 4.38
C GLU A 245 -12.53 -15.87 4.10
N ILE A 246 -13.29 -14.83 4.45
CA ILE A 246 -12.91 -13.43 4.25
C ILE A 246 -12.21 -12.93 5.51
N TYR A 247 -11.02 -12.36 5.36
CA TYR A 247 -10.28 -11.68 6.42
C TYR A 247 -10.25 -10.20 6.09
N PHE A 248 -10.50 -9.35 7.08
CA PHE A 248 -10.67 -7.91 6.84
C PHE A 248 -10.16 -7.07 7.99
N THR A 249 -9.76 -5.84 7.69
CA THR A 249 -9.21 -4.89 8.64
C THR A 249 -10.25 -3.85 9.07
N ASP A 250 -10.23 -3.51 10.36
CA ASP A 250 -11.18 -2.58 10.97
C ASP A 250 -10.46 -1.45 11.75
N PRO A 251 -9.72 -0.57 11.05
CA PRO A 251 -9.09 0.61 11.64
C PRO A 251 -10.11 1.69 11.97
N THR A 252 -9.65 2.76 12.61
CA THR A 252 -10.49 3.91 13.03
C THR A 252 -10.45 5.09 12.06
N TYR A 253 -10.19 4.88 10.78
CA TYR A 253 -10.08 5.95 9.78
C TYR A 253 -11.29 6.87 9.75
N GLY A 254 -12.50 6.31 9.74
CA GLY A 254 -13.71 7.13 9.73
C GLY A 254 -13.78 8.09 10.91
N TYR A 255 -13.28 7.69 12.07
CA TYR A 255 -13.20 8.57 13.23
C TYR A 255 -12.09 9.60 13.07
N VAL A 256 -10.85 9.17 12.81
CA VAL A 256 -9.69 10.10 12.75
C VAL A 256 -9.69 11.02 11.54
N GLN A 257 -10.55 10.77 10.55
CA GLN A 257 -10.82 11.62 9.39
C GLN A 257 -12.18 12.37 9.49
N ASP A 258 -12.82 12.34 10.67
CA ASP A 258 -14.00 13.15 11.01
C ASP A 258 -15.24 12.88 10.15
N PHE A 259 -15.50 11.62 9.77
CA PHE A 259 -16.75 11.22 9.11
C PHE A 259 -17.54 10.10 9.79
N ARG A 260 -17.07 9.62 10.94
CA ARG A 260 -17.74 8.67 11.83
C ARG A 260 -17.58 9.09 13.30
N PRO A 261 -18.49 8.65 14.19
CA PRO A 261 -18.35 8.87 15.62
C PRO A 261 -17.14 8.11 16.21
N PRO A 262 -16.77 8.40 17.47
CA PRO A 262 -15.77 7.64 18.20
C PRO A 262 -16.01 6.13 18.14
N PRO A 263 -14.95 5.33 17.94
CA PRO A 263 -15.06 3.89 17.73
C PRO A 263 -15.54 3.13 18.96
N GLY A 264 -16.29 2.06 18.70
CA GLY A 264 -16.79 1.16 19.73
C GLY A 264 -16.03 -0.15 19.84
N LEU A 265 -15.07 -0.44 18.95
CA LEU A 265 -14.31 -1.70 18.86
C LEU A 265 -12.79 -1.43 18.78
N PRO A 266 -11.94 -2.39 19.17
CA PRO A 266 -10.49 -2.26 19.00
C PRO A 266 -10.08 -2.37 17.52
N ASN A 267 -8.91 -1.82 17.18
CA ASN A 267 -8.28 -1.98 15.88
C ASN A 267 -7.74 -3.41 15.72
N GLN A 268 -8.34 -4.19 14.83
CA GLN A 268 -7.98 -5.60 14.67
C GLN A 268 -8.33 -6.15 13.28
N VAL A 269 -7.84 -7.37 13.02
CA VAL A 269 -8.18 -8.17 11.85
C VAL A 269 -9.27 -9.15 12.24
N TRP A 270 -10.35 -9.15 11.49
CA TRP A 270 -11.50 -10.02 11.66
C TRP A 270 -11.53 -11.10 10.58
N ARG A 271 -12.30 -12.16 10.84
CA ARG A 271 -12.57 -13.27 9.93
C ARG A 271 -14.06 -13.50 9.83
N PHE A 272 -14.57 -13.59 8.61
CA PHE A 272 -15.98 -13.84 8.32
C PHE A 272 -16.15 -15.10 7.47
N ASN A 273 -16.90 -16.06 8.01
CA ASN A 273 -17.37 -17.24 7.30
C ASN A 273 -18.81 -17.01 6.85
N GLU A 274 -18.99 -16.64 5.58
CA GLU A 274 -20.31 -16.35 5.01
C GLU A 274 -21.28 -17.54 5.11
N ALA A 275 -20.79 -18.78 4.95
CA ALA A 275 -21.64 -19.97 4.94
C ALA A 275 -22.30 -20.25 6.30
N THR A 276 -21.66 -19.87 7.40
CA THR A 276 -22.17 -20.05 8.77
C THR A 276 -22.67 -18.75 9.40
N GLY A 277 -22.30 -17.60 8.83
CA GLY A 277 -22.50 -16.28 9.43
C GLY A 277 -21.54 -15.97 10.59
N ALA A 278 -20.59 -16.85 10.89
CA ALA A 278 -19.68 -16.66 12.01
C ALA A 278 -18.66 -15.56 11.73
N VAL A 279 -18.52 -14.63 12.68
CA VAL A 279 -17.48 -13.60 12.71
C VAL A 279 -16.59 -13.85 13.91
N ALA A 280 -15.29 -13.93 13.69
CA ALA A 280 -14.29 -14.14 14.74
C ALA A 280 -13.14 -13.15 14.60
N ILE A 281 -12.38 -12.96 15.67
CA ILE A 281 -11.13 -12.20 15.64
C ILE A 281 -10.06 -13.12 15.06
N ALA A 282 -9.31 -12.62 14.08
CA ALA A 282 -8.20 -13.35 13.47
C ALA A 282 -6.86 -12.96 14.11
N ALA A 283 -6.64 -11.67 14.35
CA ALA A 283 -5.45 -11.13 15.01
C ALA A 283 -5.72 -9.73 15.60
N ASP A 284 -5.03 -9.39 16.69
CA ASP A 284 -5.10 -8.10 17.37
C ASP A 284 -3.71 -7.44 17.52
N GLY A 285 -3.65 -6.35 18.30
CA GLY A 285 -2.39 -5.66 18.64
C GLY A 285 -1.85 -4.74 17.53
N PHE A 286 -2.72 -4.25 16.65
CA PHE A 286 -2.37 -3.26 15.63
C PHE A 286 -2.62 -1.84 16.12
N ASN A 287 -1.86 -0.86 15.59
CA ASN A 287 -2.22 0.55 15.77
C ASN A 287 -3.32 0.94 14.78
N MET A 288 -3.11 0.73 13.48
CA MET A 288 -4.10 0.98 12.42
C MET A 288 -3.94 -0.11 11.34
N PRO A 289 -4.62 -1.27 11.47
CA PRO A 289 -4.52 -2.33 10.46
C PRO A 289 -5.12 -1.85 9.14
N ASN A 290 -4.43 -2.08 8.03
CA ASN A 290 -4.80 -1.53 6.73
C ASN A 290 -4.84 -2.64 5.66
N GLY A 291 -4.06 -2.55 4.58
CA GLY A 291 -4.01 -3.57 3.53
C GLY A 291 -3.71 -4.96 4.07
N ILE A 292 -4.38 -5.97 3.49
CA ILE A 292 -4.25 -7.38 3.87
C ILE A 292 -4.18 -8.26 2.63
N THR A 293 -3.27 -9.24 2.62
CA THR A 293 -3.17 -10.19 1.50
C THR A 293 -2.55 -11.52 1.95
N PHE A 294 -2.95 -12.62 1.32
CA PHE A 294 -2.40 -13.95 1.60
C PHE A 294 -1.21 -14.27 0.68
N SER A 295 -0.28 -15.12 1.12
CA SER A 295 0.66 -15.77 0.21
C SER A 295 -0.09 -16.61 -0.83
N PRO A 296 0.51 -16.91 -2.00
CA PRO A 296 -0.17 -17.66 -3.06
C PRO A 296 -0.75 -19.02 -2.63
N ASP A 297 -0.09 -19.69 -1.68
CA ASP A 297 -0.49 -20.96 -1.09
C ASP A 297 -1.40 -20.82 0.14
N GLY A 298 -1.68 -19.59 0.58
CA GLY A 298 -2.52 -19.27 1.74
C GLY A 298 -1.92 -19.61 3.10
N SER A 299 -0.64 -19.96 3.17
CA SER A 299 0.04 -20.33 4.43
C SER A 299 0.49 -19.15 5.27
N HIS A 300 0.64 -17.99 4.66
CA HIS A 300 0.93 -16.74 5.33
C HIS A 300 -0.11 -15.68 4.98
N VAL A 301 -0.32 -14.76 5.91
CA VAL A 301 -1.04 -13.51 5.66
C VAL A 301 -0.15 -12.33 6.03
N TYR A 302 -0.18 -11.31 5.19
CA TYR A 302 0.50 -10.04 5.37
C TYR A 302 -0.53 -8.98 5.71
N VAL A 303 -0.26 -8.17 6.73
CA VAL A 303 -1.15 -7.10 7.20
C VAL A 303 -0.31 -5.84 7.41
N ALA A 304 -0.69 -4.76 6.75
CA ALA A 304 -0.10 -3.45 6.94
C ALA A 304 -0.60 -2.81 8.23
N ASP A 305 0.26 -2.06 8.92
CA ASP A 305 -0.05 -1.21 10.04
C ASP A 305 0.47 0.20 9.76
N THR A 306 -0.47 1.14 9.62
CA THR A 306 -0.24 2.55 9.24
C THR A 306 -0.24 3.49 10.44
N GLY A 307 -0.07 2.95 11.65
CA GLY A 307 -0.17 3.70 12.90
C GLY A 307 0.64 5.00 12.96
N MET A 308 1.67 5.18 12.13
CA MET A 308 2.36 6.46 11.97
C MET A 308 1.41 7.64 11.64
N ILE A 309 0.31 7.40 10.93
CA ILE A 309 -0.67 8.42 10.51
C ILE A 309 -1.92 8.31 11.40
N GLN A 310 -2.24 9.37 12.17
CA GLN A 310 -3.37 9.37 13.12
C GLN A 310 -4.45 10.41 12.77
N GLY A 311 -4.55 10.80 11.50
CA GLY A 311 -5.55 11.75 11.02
C GLY A 311 -5.47 13.11 11.72
N PHE A 312 -6.57 13.61 12.27
CA PHE A 312 -6.58 14.92 12.95
C PHE A 312 -5.71 14.97 14.22
N PHE A 313 -5.26 13.83 14.76
CA PHE A 313 -4.28 13.79 15.86
C PHE A 313 -2.83 14.01 15.39
N GLY A 314 -2.60 14.13 14.08
CA GLY A 314 -1.27 14.32 13.48
C GLY A 314 -0.53 13.00 13.24
N ASN A 315 0.76 13.09 12.95
CA ASN A 315 1.60 11.92 12.71
C ASN A 315 2.46 11.63 13.94
N ASN A 316 2.67 10.35 14.23
CA ASN A 316 3.63 9.88 15.22
C ASN A 316 4.66 8.97 14.56
N PHE A 317 5.83 9.53 14.25
CA PHE A 317 6.91 8.83 13.55
C PHE A 317 7.61 7.72 14.35
N THR A 318 7.15 7.46 15.59
CA THR A 318 7.56 6.29 16.39
C THR A 318 6.54 5.15 16.32
N PHE A 319 5.37 5.37 15.72
CA PHE A 319 4.34 4.35 15.52
C PHE A 319 4.58 3.58 14.21
N PRO A 320 3.89 2.44 14.01
CA PRO A 320 4.15 1.56 12.88
C PRO A 320 4.00 2.23 11.50
N SER A 321 5.00 2.00 10.66
CA SER A 321 4.92 2.05 9.19
C SER A 321 5.40 0.68 8.71
N THR A 322 4.62 -0.35 8.99
CA THR A 322 5.13 -1.73 9.06
C THR A 322 4.17 -2.73 8.46
N ILE A 323 4.70 -3.66 7.68
CA ILE A 323 4.01 -4.86 7.24
C ILE A 323 4.35 -5.98 8.21
N TYR A 324 3.35 -6.65 8.76
CA TYR A 324 3.49 -7.85 9.57
C TYR A 324 3.11 -9.08 8.76
N ARG A 325 3.76 -10.21 9.06
CA ARG A 325 3.39 -11.53 8.55
C ARG A 325 2.95 -12.44 9.69
N PHE A 326 1.93 -13.25 9.44
CA PHE A 326 1.45 -14.29 10.34
C PHE A 326 1.46 -15.65 9.61
N ASP A 327 1.60 -16.72 10.39
CA ASP A 327 1.32 -18.07 9.91
C ASP A 327 -0.18 -18.32 10.01
N VAL A 328 -0.78 -18.92 8.98
CA VAL A 328 -2.21 -19.24 8.95
C VAL A 328 -2.40 -20.71 9.31
N ASN A 329 -3.12 -20.96 10.40
CA ASN A 329 -3.42 -22.32 10.87
C ASN A 329 -4.54 -22.99 10.04
N GLU A 330 -4.69 -24.30 10.19
CA GLU A 330 -5.73 -25.08 9.51
C GLU A 330 -7.15 -24.62 9.88
N ASP A 331 -7.36 -24.18 11.13
CA ASP A 331 -8.63 -23.64 11.63
C ASP A 331 -8.87 -22.17 11.26
N GLY A 332 -7.95 -21.57 10.48
CA GLY A 332 -7.98 -20.18 10.05
C GLY A 332 -7.57 -19.16 11.12
N THR A 333 -7.02 -19.58 12.26
CA THR A 333 -6.41 -18.64 13.22
C THR A 333 -5.05 -18.16 12.72
N LEU A 334 -4.60 -17.00 13.21
CA LEU A 334 -3.33 -16.40 12.83
C LEU A 334 -2.35 -16.43 13.99
N ASP A 335 -1.17 -17.00 13.76
CA ASP A 335 -0.12 -17.16 14.77
C ASP A 335 1.22 -16.56 14.33
N ASN A 336 2.19 -16.55 15.25
CA ASN A 336 3.58 -16.20 14.97
C ASN A 336 3.75 -14.85 14.25
N ARG A 337 3.13 -13.79 14.78
CA ARG A 337 3.32 -12.41 14.29
C ARG A 337 4.80 -12.08 14.17
N ARG A 338 5.23 -11.69 12.97
CA ARG A 338 6.60 -11.27 12.66
C ARG A 338 6.57 -9.95 11.90
N THR A 339 7.51 -9.06 12.20
CA THR A 339 7.81 -7.94 11.30
C THR A 339 8.31 -8.51 9.98
N PHE A 340 7.69 -8.07 8.88
CA PHE A 340 8.09 -8.45 7.52
C PHE A 340 8.91 -7.34 6.87
N ALA A 341 8.38 -6.12 6.83
CA ALA A 341 9.07 -4.96 6.27
C ALA A 341 8.68 -3.68 7.01
N TYR A 342 9.61 -2.73 7.10
CA TYR A 342 9.36 -1.35 7.54
C TYR A 342 9.48 -0.45 6.32
N VAL A 343 8.44 0.34 6.02
CA VAL A 343 8.34 1.12 4.79
C VAL A 343 8.84 2.54 5.00
N THR A 344 9.46 3.08 3.96
CA THR A 344 9.75 4.52 3.86
C THR A 344 9.87 4.93 2.38
N PRO A 345 9.38 6.13 1.99
CA PRO A 345 8.61 7.07 2.80
C PRO A 345 7.13 6.67 2.97
N GLY A 346 6.45 7.26 3.94
CA GLY A 346 5.03 7.07 4.20
C GLY A 346 4.74 5.82 5.01
N VAL A 347 3.58 5.23 4.77
CA VAL A 347 3.09 3.99 5.38
C VAL A 347 2.76 2.95 4.31
N PRO A 348 2.84 1.64 4.62
CA PRO A 348 2.30 0.61 3.74
C PRO A 348 0.78 0.67 3.80
N ASP A 349 0.13 0.84 2.67
CA ASP A 349 -1.32 0.92 2.56
C ASP A 349 -1.85 -0.40 1.95
N GLY A 350 -2.43 -0.39 0.75
CA GLY A 350 -2.86 -1.59 0.04
C GLY A 350 -1.74 -2.60 -0.22
N LEU A 351 -2.02 -3.89 -0.02
CA LEU A 351 -1.07 -5.00 -0.18
C LEU A 351 -1.52 -6.01 -1.23
N HIS A 352 -0.60 -6.47 -2.07
CA HIS A 352 -0.83 -7.57 -3.01
C HIS A 352 0.39 -8.49 -3.12
N VAL A 353 0.18 -9.71 -3.61
CA VAL A 353 1.26 -10.66 -3.89
C VAL A 353 1.25 -11.10 -5.34
N ASP A 354 2.44 -11.41 -5.86
CA ASP A 354 2.58 -12.11 -7.13
C ASP A 354 2.60 -13.64 -6.97
N THR A 355 2.52 -14.35 -8.09
CA THR A 355 2.57 -15.82 -8.15
C THR A 355 3.86 -16.44 -7.61
N LYS A 356 4.94 -15.65 -7.46
CA LYS A 356 6.21 -16.09 -6.87
C LYS A 356 6.29 -15.79 -5.36
N GLY A 357 5.26 -15.15 -4.79
CA GLY A 357 5.19 -14.80 -3.37
C GLY A 357 5.90 -13.49 -3.03
N ASN A 358 6.30 -12.68 -4.01
CA ASN A 358 6.76 -11.32 -3.74
C ASN A 358 5.57 -10.49 -3.22
N VAL A 359 5.83 -9.63 -2.23
CA VAL A 359 4.83 -8.79 -1.58
C VAL A 359 5.01 -7.36 -2.06
N TYR A 360 3.92 -6.74 -2.50
CA TYR A 360 3.86 -5.38 -3.02
C TYR A 360 3.07 -4.53 -2.02
N ALA A 361 3.48 -3.28 -1.82
CA ALA A 361 2.81 -2.34 -0.94
C ALA A 361 2.71 -0.95 -1.55
N GLY A 362 1.53 -0.33 -1.44
CA GLY A 362 1.31 1.08 -1.73
C GLY A 362 2.00 1.91 -0.66
N CYS A 363 2.80 2.88 -1.05
CA CYS A 363 3.68 3.65 -0.16
C CYS A 363 3.70 5.14 -0.57
N GLY A 364 4.39 5.97 0.21
CA GLY A 364 4.45 7.43 -0.01
C GLY A 364 5.18 7.89 -1.29
N ASP A 365 5.77 6.98 -2.06
CA ASP A 365 6.47 7.27 -3.32
C ASP A 365 6.06 6.36 -4.50
N GLY A 366 5.04 5.53 -4.31
CA GLY A 366 4.55 4.57 -5.29
C GLY A 366 4.44 3.16 -4.71
N VAL A 367 4.72 2.15 -5.53
CA VAL A 367 4.60 0.74 -5.11
C VAL A 367 5.98 0.19 -4.78
N GLN A 368 6.17 -0.32 -3.57
CA GLN A 368 7.40 -0.98 -3.14
C GLN A 368 7.25 -2.50 -3.18
N VAL A 369 8.29 -3.20 -3.63
CA VAL A 369 8.23 -4.64 -3.89
C VAL A 369 9.28 -5.38 -3.09
N TYR A 370 8.85 -6.38 -2.33
CA TYR A 370 9.65 -7.16 -1.40
C TYR A 370 9.64 -8.63 -1.79
N ASN A 371 10.75 -9.33 -1.63
CA ASN A 371 10.76 -10.78 -1.76
C ASN A 371 10.10 -11.45 -0.52
N PRO A 372 9.85 -12.78 -0.54
CA PRO A 372 9.22 -13.48 0.60
C PRO A 372 9.97 -13.40 1.94
N SER A 373 11.22 -12.92 1.97
CA SER A 373 11.98 -12.68 3.19
C SER A 373 11.86 -11.25 3.73
N GLY A 374 11.18 -10.33 3.03
CA GLY A 374 11.06 -8.92 3.41
C GLY A 374 12.19 -8.03 2.87
N LYS A 375 13.02 -8.52 1.94
CA LYS A 375 14.07 -7.73 1.29
C LYS A 375 13.45 -6.87 0.19
N LEU A 376 13.67 -5.55 0.24
CA LEU A 376 13.25 -4.63 -0.83
C LEU A 376 14.00 -4.97 -2.13
N LEU A 377 13.23 -5.28 -3.17
CA LEU A 377 13.74 -5.57 -4.51
C LEU A 377 13.76 -4.31 -5.38
N GLY A 378 12.68 -3.55 -5.33
CA GLY A 378 12.47 -2.44 -6.24
C GLY A 378 11.27 -1.58 -5.91
N LYS A 379 11.11 -0.50 -6.68
CA LYS A 379 9.95 0.38 -6.63
C LYS A 379 9.40 0.63 -8.03
N ILE A 380 8.08 0.68 -8.15
CA ILE A 380 7.38 1.35 -9.24
C ILE A 380 7.07 2.76 -8.73
N TYR A 381 7.96 3.68 -9.03
CA TYR A 381 7.95 5.03 -8.50
C TYR A 381 7.02 5.94 -9.31
N VAL A 382 6.08 6.57 -8.61
CA VAL A 382 5.20 7.62 -9.16
C VAL A 382 5.56 9.00 -8.59
N GLY A 383 6.32 9.05 -7.50
CA GLY A 383 6.77 10.31 -6.88
C GLY A 383 5.71 10.99 -6.01
N SER A 384 4.60 10.31 -5.77
CA SER A 384 3.51 10.67 -4.85
C SER A 384 3.06 9.41 -4.10
N THR A 385 2.18 9.58 -3.12
CA THR A 385 1.55 8.46 -2.42
C THR A 385 0.73 7.62 -3.40
N SER A 386 0.92 6.31 -3.36
CA SER A 386 -0.01 5.35 -3.91
C SER A 386 -0.67 4.61 -2.76
N ALA A 387 -1.96 4.86 -2.53
CA ALA A 387 -2.71 4.19 -1.48
C ALA A 387 -2.95 2.72 -1.85
N ASN A 388 -3.35 2.43 -3.09
CA ASN A 388 -3.53 1.04 -3.52
C ASN A 388 -3.20 0.84 -5.01
N PHE A 389 -3.12 -0.42 -5.41
CA PHE A 389 -2.84 -0.86 -6.78
C PHE A 389 -3.35 -2.28 -6.94
N GLN A 390 -3.60 -2.78 -8.15
CA GLN A 390 -3.91 -4.20 -8.32
C GLN A 390 -3.46 -4.75 -9.66
N PHE A 391 -3.00 -6.01 -9.64
CA PHE A 391 -2.79 -6.80 -10.84
C PHE A 391 -4.10 -7.07 -11.58
N ALA A 392 -4.07 -7.00 -12.90
CA ALA A 392 -5.23 -7.25 -13.75
C ALA A 392 -4.90 -8.32 -14.80
N GLY A 393 -4.73 -9.56 -14.37
CA GLY A 393 -4.23 -10.64 -15.22
C GLY A 393 -2.72 -10.54 -15.48
N LYS A 394 -2.24 -11.23 -16.52
CA LYS A 394 -0.81 -11.40 -16.74
C LYS A 394 -0.12 -10.12 -17.19
N GLY A 395 0.85 -9.64 -16.41
CA GLY A 395 1.72 -8.53 -16.78
C GLY A 395 1.06 -7.16 -16.79
N ARG A 396 -0.12 -7.00 -16.18
CA ARG A 396 -0.85 -5.72 -16.11
C ARG A 396 -1.10 -5.35 -14.66
N MET A 397 -0.91 -4.08 -14.32
CA MET A 397 -1.23 -3.53 -13.01
C MET A 397 -1.83 -2.14 -13.17
N VAL A 398 -2.84 -1.81 -12.37
CA VAL A 398 -3.35 -0.45 -12.21
C VAL A 398 -2.87 0.09 -10.88
N VAL A 399 -2.31 1.29 -10.86
CA VAL A 399 -1.79 1.95 -9.65
C VAL A 399 -2.60 3.22 -9.42
N LEU A 400 -3.13 3.36 -8.21
CA LEU A 400 -3.92 4.50 -7.76
C LEU A 400 -3.02 5.42 -6.94
N ALA A 401 -2.89 6.68 -7.36
CA ALA A 401 -1.98 7.65 -6.76
C ALA A 401 -2.68 8.99 -6.49
N GLU A 402 -3.75 8.93 -5.70
CA GLU A 402 -4.64 10.04 -5.31
C GLU A 402 -5.29 10.73 -6.52
N THR A 403 -4.58 11.68 -7.11
CA THR A 403 -5.04 12.48 -8.25
C THR A 403 -4.60 11.90 -9.58
N GLU A 404 -3.82 10.81 -9.59
CA GLU A 404 -3.30 10.18 -10.80
C GLU A 404 -3.66 8.69 -10.88
N LEU A 405 -4.02 8.24 -12.08
CA LEU A 405 -4.29 6.84 -12.39
C LEU A 405 -3.24 6.32 -13.35
N TYR A 406 -2.50 5.31 -12.95
CA TYR A 406 -1.45 4.71 -13.77
C TYR A 406 -1.78 3.29 -14.19
N TYR A 407 -1.27 2.91 -15.35
CA TYR A 407 -1.25 1.54 -15.84
C TYR A 407 0.20 1.11 -16.07
N ALA A 408 0.58 -0.01 -15.46
CA ALA A 408 1.90 -0.59 -15.60
C ALA A 408 1.86 -1.90 -16.39
N THR A 409 2.80 -2.04 -17.33
CA THR A 409 3.10 -3.31 -18.00
C THR A 409 4.35 -3.92 -17.37
N LEU A 410 4.24 -5.17 -16.92
CA LEU A 410 5.26 -5.91 -16.16
C LEU A 410 5.39 -7.35 -16.69
N ALA A 411 6.38 -8.09 -16.20
CA ALA A 411 6.47 -9.55 -16.40
C ALA A 411 5.73 -10.34 -15.31
N ALA A 412 5.64 -9.79 -14.10
CA ALA A 412 4.97 -10.42 -12.97
C ALA A 412 3.46 -10.61 -13.20
N GLU A 413 2.91 -11.59 -12.51
CA GLU A 413 1.50 -11.94 -12.50
C GLU A 413 1.04 -12.05 -11.05
N GLY A 414 -0.07 -11.38 -10.70
CA GLY A 414 -0.64 -11.45 -9.35
C GLY A 414 -1.00 -12.87 -8.94
N ALA A 415 -1.05 -13.19 -7.64
CA ALA A 415 -1.43 -14.53 -7.18
C ALA A 415 -2.94 -14.81 -7.28
N PHE A 416 -3.77 -13.77 -7.23
CA PHE A 416 -5.23 -13.87 -7.20
C PHE A 416 -5.99 -13.09 -8.31
N PRO A 417 -5.40 -12.71 -9.46
CA PRO A 417 -6.09 -11.89 -10.45
C PRO A 417 -7.24 -12.70 -11.03
N GLY A 418 -8.48 -12.32 -10.68
CA GLY A 418 -9.66 -12.92 -11.25
C GLY A 418 -10.01 -14.33 -10.78
N LYS A 419 -9.45 -14.83 -9.67
CA LYS A 419 -9.98 -16.05 -9.05
C LYS A 419 -11.39 -15.76 -8.53
N LEU A 420 -12.36 -16.37 -9.19
CA LEU A 420 -13.73 -16.47 -8.72
C LEU A 420 -13.73 -17.52 -7.59
N TYR A 421 -13.60 -17.06 -6.35
CA TYR A 421 -13.70 -17.92 -5.16
C TYR A 421 -15.10 -18.48 -4.98
#